data_AF-A0A7S3GSN6-F1
#
_entry.id   AF-A0A7S3GSN6-F1
#
_cell.length_a   1.000
_cell.length_b   1.000
_cell.length_c   1.000
_cell.angle_alpha   90.00
_cell.angle_beta   90.00
_cell.angle_gamma   90.00
#
_symmetry.space_group_name_H-M   'P 1'
#
loop_
_entity.id
_entity.type
_entity.pdbx_description
1 polymer ?
#
loop_
_entity_poly.entity_id
_entity_poly.type
_entity_poly.pdbx_seq_one_letter_code
_entity_poly.pdbx_strand_id
1 'polypeptide(L)'
;AAAKLMNKHLDKNCRVTLQGKNAAEMSAQSYKQVMAMGNDIEPDRIMCVHSTKVIENKILSSIYLKVTDVQSLYTNLARTSKMFEDENVLGMGLYPDRARRFGFFAAESSHNEQLAQDLIAYSQREEDVVMYMRIDFTLTVDDTTRKILHFTHAYELTSVHIAGTDVSPGSI
;
A
#
# COMPACT_ATOMS: atom_id res chain seq x y z
N ALA A 1 7.82 17.99 0.13
CA ALA A 1 9.22 17.60 0.43
C ALA A 1 9.59 16.23 -0.16
N ALA A 2 8.76 15.18 0.04
CA ALA A 2 9.00 13.82 -0.44
C ALA A 2 9.30 13.71 -1.95
N ALA A 3 8.51 14.35 -2.82
CA ALA A 3 8.74 14.33 -4.27
C ALA A 3 10.13 14.86 -4.68
N LYS A 4 10.65 15.88 -3.98
CA LYS A 4 12.01 16.41 -4.22
C LYS A 4 13.08 15.39 -3.82
N LEU A 5 12.89 14.69 -2.70
CA LEU A 5 13.81 13.62 -2.27
C LEU A 5 13.80 12.46 -3.27
N MET A 6 12.63 12.02 -3.71
CA MET A 6 12.52 10.95 -4.71
C MET A 6 13.22 11.32 -6.02
N ASN A 7 12.97 12.51 -6.57
CA ASN A 7 13.63 12.94 -7.80
C ASN A 7 15.16 13.08 -7.63
N LYS A 8 15.64 13.39 -6.42
CA LYS A 8 17.07 13.49 -6.13
C LYS A 8 17.74 12.12 -5.99
N HIS A 9 17.06 11.12 -5.43
CA HIS A 9 17.68 9.85 -5.03
C HIS A 9 17.32 8.66 -5.92
N LEU A 10 16.23 8.71 -6.69
CA LEU A 10 15.86 7.65 -7.63
C LEU A 10 16.68 7.77 -8.92
N ASP A 11 17.11 6.64 -9.46
CA ASP A 11 17.60 6.57 -10.83
C ASP A 11 16.45 6.83 -11.83
N LYS A 12 16.77 7.38 -13.00
CA LYS A 12 15.78 7.64 -14.06
C LYS A 12 15.10 6.37 -14.57
N ASN A 13 15.79 5.24 -14.48
CA ASN A 13 15.31 3.92 -14.89
C ASN A 13 14.82 3.11 -13.69
N CYS A 14 14.68 3.73 -12.51
CA CYS A 14 14.27 3.04 -11.31
C CYS A 14 12.94 2.31 -11.53
N ARG A 15 12.92 1.03 -11.11
CA ARG A 15 11.74 0.17 -11.13
C ARG A 15 11.17 0.03 -9.72
N VAL A 16 9.89 -0.26 -9.68
CA VAL A 16 9.15 -0.47 -8.44
C VAL A 16 8.42 -1.79 -8.55
N THR A 17 8.64 -2.69 -7.61
CA THR A 17 7.89 -3.94 -7.52
C THR A 17 6.98 -3.91 -6.31
N LEU A 18 5.72 -4.23 -6.53
CA LEU A 18 4.77 -4.44 -5.45
C LEU A 18 4.52 -5.95 -5.36
N GLN A 19 5.01 -6.56 -4.30
CA GLN A 19 4.85 -7.99 -4.08
C GLN A 19 3.41 -8.30 -3.66
N GLY A 20 2.86 -9.29 -4.37
CA GLY A 20 1.55 -9.93 -4.24
C GLY A 20 1.48 -11.05 -5.28
N LYS A 21 0.35 -11.76 -5.43
CA LYS A 21 0.22 -12.84 -6.43
C LYS A 21 0.44 -12.36 -7.86
N ASN A 22 0.11 -11.09 -8.13
CA ASN A 22 0.35 -10.43 -9.42
C ASN A 22 1.43 -9.37 -9.25
N ALA A 23 2.68 -9.79 -9.02
CA ALA A 23 3.80 -8.87 -8.89
C ALA A 23 3.91 -7.97 -10.13
N ALA A 24 3.42 -6.74 -10.01
CA ALA A 24 3.49 -5.73 -11.05
C ALA A 24 4.76 -4.90 -10.86
N GLU A 25 5.53 -4.75 -11.93
CA GLU A 25 6.57 -3.73 -12.00
C GLU A 25 5.99 -2.44 -12.57
N MET A 26 6.32 -1.32 -11.93
CA MET A 26 5.97 0.00 -12.44
C MET A 26 7.16 0.95 -12.48
N SER A 27 7.01 2.00 -13.26
CA SER A 27 7.99 3.09 -13.31
C SER A 27 7.96 3.90 -12.01
N ALA A 28 9.08 4.54 -11.68
CA ALA A 28 9.14 5.53 -10.61
C ALA A 28 8.12 6.69 -10.79
N GLN A 29 7.71 6.98 -12.03
CA GLN A 29 6.72 8.02 -12.31
C GLN A 29 5.31 7.57 -11.93
N SER A 30 4.90 6.37 -12.34
CA SER A 30 3.62 5.77 -11.97
C SER A 30 3.51 5.65 -10.45
N TYR A 31 4.58 5.18 -9.80
CA TYR A 31 4.62 5.08 -8.34
C TYR A 31 4.45 6.44 -7.65
N LYS A 32 5.10 7.51 -8.14
CA LYS A 32 4.89 8.87 -7.61
C LYS A 32 3.43 9.32 -7.71
N GLN A 33 2.75 8.97 -8.79
CA GLN A 33 1.34 9.29 -8.99
C GLN A 33 0.46 8.53 -7.99
N VAL A 34 0.71 7.24 -7.79
CA VAL A 34 0.01 6.43 -6.78
C VAL A 34 0.26 6.97 -5.36
N MET A 35 1.50 7.34 -5.02
CA MET A 35 1.80 7.91 -3.71
C MET A 35 1.14 9.27 -3.49
N ALA A 36 1.00 10.08 -4.54
CA ALA A 36 0.26 11.34 -4.49
C ALA A 36 -1.23 11.08 -4.27
N MET A 37 -1.80 10.12 -5.02
CA MET A 37 -3.18 9.65 -4.88
C MET A 37 -3.49 9.19 -3.47
N GLY A 38 -2.58 8.44 -2.85
CA GLY A 38 -2.72 7.95 -1.48
C GLY A 38 -3.01 9.08 -0.48
N ASN A 39 -2.52 10.31 -0.70
CA ASN A 39 -2.84 11.41 0.21
C ASN A 39 -4.31 11.87 0.13
N ASP A 40 -4.98 11.59 -0.99
CA ASP A 40 -6.38 11.97 -1.22
C ASP A 40 -7.35 10.89 -0.71
N ILE A 41 -6.98 9.61 -0.85
CA ILE A 41 -7.82 8.46 -0.46
C ILE A 41 -7.53 7.93 0.96
N GLU A 42 -6.36 8.24 1.52
CA GLU A 42 -5.90 7.74 2.82
C GLU A 42 -5.42 8.91 3.71
N PRO A 43 -6.28 9.92 4.00
CA PRO A 43 -5.86 11.14 4.69
C PRO A 43 -5.41 10.90 6.14
N ASP A 44 -5.85 9.80 6.75
CA ASP A 44 -5.49 9.40 8.11
C ASP A 44 -4.35 8.38 8.17
N ARG A 45 -3.64 8.19 7.05
CA ARG A 45 -2.51 7.26 6.95
C ARG A 45 -1.43 7.57 7.98
N ILE A 46 -1.14 6.60 8.85
CA ILE A 46 -0.06 6.66 9.81
C ILE A 46 0.91 5.51 9.52
N MET A 47 2.19 5.86 9.32
CA MET A 47 3.26 4.90 9.09
C MET A 47 4.30 4.99 10.21
N CYS A 48 4.63 3.86 10.81
CA CYS A 48 5.65 3.72 11.85
C CYS A 48 6.74 2.78 11.36
N VAL A 49 7.96 3.29 11.19
CA VAL A 49 9.12 2.46 10.85
C VAL A 49 9.51 1.67 12.09
N HIS A 50 9.36 0.35 12.04
CA HIS A 50 9.67 -0.53 13.15
C HIS A 50 11.16 -0.88 13.18
N SER A 51 11.73 -1.24 12.02
CA SER A 51 13.14 -1.56 11.91
C SER A 51 13.69 -1.13 10.57
N THR A 52 14.98 -0.81 10.56
CA THR A 52 15.76 -0.56 9.34
C THR A 52 17.13 -1.19 9.50
N LYS A 53 17.58 -1.90 8.48
CA LYS A 53 18.94 -2.45 8.41
C LYS A 53 19.51 -2.27 7.01
N VAL A 54 20.84 -2.12 6.94
CA VAL A 54 21.57 -2.07 5.68
C VAL A 54 22.34 -3.37 5.54
N ILE A 55 22.13 -4.07 4.42
CA ILE A 55 22.86 -5.29 4.07
C ILE A 55 23.41 -5.07 2.66
N GLU A 56 24.74 -4.98 2.55
CA GLU A 56 25.42 -4.66 1.29
C GLU A 56 24.86 -3.37 0.67
N ASN A 57 24.38 -3.43 -0.56
CA ASN A 57 23.79 -2.31 -1.28
C ASN A 57 22.27 -2.19 -1.10
N LYS A 58 21.70 -2.86 -0.08
CA LYS A 58 20.25 -2.86 0.18
C LYS A 58 19.90 -2.21 1.50
N ILE A 59 18.87 -1.35 1.49
CA ILE A 59 18.23 -0.81 2.68
C ILE A 59 16.91 -1.57 2.87
N LEU A 60 16.81 -2.29 3.97
CA LEU A 60 15.66 -3.12 4.32
C LEU A 60 14.94 -2.46 5.49
N SER A 61 13.64 -2.23 5.37
CA SER A 61 12.84 -1.65 6.45
C SER A 61 11.53 -2.40 6.62
N SER A 62 11.08 -2.55 7.86
CA SER A 62 9.73 -3.01 8.17
C SER A 62 8.94 -1.84 8.75
N ILE A 63 7.76 -1.60 8.19
CA ILE A 63 6.91 -0.46 8.49
C ILE A 63 5.53 -0.98 8.88
N TYR A 64 4.98 -0.51 10.00
CA TYR A 64 3.57 -0.71 10.31
C TYR A 64 2.76 0.47 9.81
N LEU A 65 1.67 0.18 9.12
CA LEU A 65 0.77 1.14 8.51
C LEU A 65 -0.63 0.96 9.15
N LYS A 66 -1.22 2.07 9.59
CA LYS A 66 -2.66 2.17 9.86
C LYS A 66 -3.27 3.09 8.81
N VAL A 67 -4.40 2.68 8.25
CA VAL A 67 -5.19 3.49 7.31
C VAL A 67 -6.68 3.18 7.46
N THR A 68 -7.54 4.14 7.14
CA THR A 68 -8.99 3.92 7.06
C THR A 68 -9.46 3.89 5.59
N ASP A 69 -10.09 2.79 5.17
CA ASP A 69 -10.79 2.69 3.89
C ASP A 69 -12.14 3.42 3.97
N VAL A 70 -12.20 4.57 3.29
CA VAL A 70 -13.41 5.41 3.19
C VAL A 70 -13.94 5.34 1.76
N GLN A 71 -14.98 4.54 1.52
CA GLN A 71 -15.49 4.26 0.17
C GLN A 71 -15.88 5.51 -0.63
N SER A 72 -16.35 6.56 0.05
CA SER A 72 -16.72 7.82 -0.59
C SER A 72 -15.52 8.56 -1.19
N LEU A 73 -14.33 8.46 -0.58
CA LEU A 73 -13.09 9.07 -1.11
C LEU A 73 -12.66 8.39 -2.40
N TYR A 74 -12.65 7.04 -2.42
CA TYR A 74 -12.37 6.27 -3.63
C TYR A 74 -13.35 6.59 -4.75
N THR A 75 -14.64 6.63 -4.44
CA THR A 75 -15.70 6.94 -5.42
C THR A 75 -15.56 8.34 -6.00
N ASN A 76 -15.30 9.34 -5.16
CA ASN A 76 -15.13 10.72 -5.60
C ASN A 76 -13.87 10.91 -6.46
N LEU A 77 -12.76 10.30 -6.05
CA LEU A 77 -11.53 10.37 -6.80
C LEU A 77 -11.66 9.63 -8.15
N ALA A 78 -12.35 8.49 -8.21
CA ALA A 78 -12.58 7.76 -9.45
C ALA A 78 -13.34 8.54 -10.52
N ARG A 79 -14.16 9.53 -10.12
CA ARG A 79 -14.85 10.43 -11.06
C ARG A 79 -13.95 11.50 -11.67
N THR A 80 -12.82 11.80 -11.02
CA THR A 80 -11.95 12.94 -11.37
C THR A 80 -10.57 12.52 -11.85
N SER A 81 -10.13 11.30 -11.51
CA SER A 81 -8.82 10.76 -11.82
C SER A 81 -8.89 9.60 -12.80
N LYS A 82 -8.13 9.71 -13.89
CA LYS A 82 -7.94 8.60 -14.85
C LYS A 82 -7.05 7.48 -14.32
N MET A 83 -6.45 7.61 -13.13
CA MET A 83 -5.57 6.58 -12.58
C MET A 83 -6.28 5.24 -12.33
N PHE A 84 -7.59 5.27 -12.06
CA PHE A 84 -8.38 4.05 -11.90
C PHE A 84 -8.67 3.33 -13.23
N GLU A 85 -8.25 3.90 -14.36
CA GLU A 85 -8.26 3.25 -15.67
C GLU A 85 -6.90 2.59 -15.99
N ASP A 86 -5.86 2.83 -15.19
CA ASP A 86 -4.52 2.25 -15.39
C ASP A 86 -4.47 0.82 -14.82
N GLU A 87 -4.27 -0.15 -15.70
CA GLU A 87 -4.15 -1.57 -15.32
C GLU A 87 -3.05 -1.84 -14.29
N ASN A 88 -1.96 -1.05 -14.28
CA ASN A 88 -0.92 -1.21 -13.25
C ASN A 88 -1.44 -0.78 -11.88
N VAL A 89 -2.28 0.26 -11.81
CA VAL A 89 -2.90 0.72 -10.57
C VAL A 89 -3.94 -0.28 -10.08
N LEU A 90 -4.76 -0.82 -10.99
CA LEU A 90 -5.72 -1.88 -10.67
C LEU A 90 -5.02 -3.16 -10.20
N GLY A 91 -3.88 -3.50 -10.79
CA GLY A 91 -3.02 -4.60 -10.36
C GLY A 91 -2.50 -4.49 -8.93
N MET A 92 -2.54 -3.28 -8.34
CA MET A 92 -2.21 -3.05 -6.92
C MET A 92 -3.36 -3.32 -5.95
N GLY A 93 -4.54 -3.67 -6.46
CA GLY A 93 -5.75 -3.74 -5.63
C GLY A 93 -6.42 -2.38 -5.40
N LEU A 94 -5.99 -1.31 -6.08
CA LEU A 94 -6.57 0.03 -5.95
C LEU A 94 -7.81 0.20 -6.84
N TYR A 95 -8.86 -0.58 -6.55
CA TYR A 95 -10.16 -0.47 -7.22
C TYR A 95 -11.01 0.63 -6.60
N PRO A 96 -11.85 1.37 -7.34
CA PRO A 96 -12.86 2.26 -6.75
C PRO A 96 -13.92 1.54 -5.93
N ASP A 97 -14.23 0.31 -6.32
CA ASP A 97 -15.22 -0.55 -5.67
C ASP A 97 -14.62 -1.32 -4.49
N ARG A 98 -15.21 -1.18 -3.30
CA ARG A 98 -14.73 -1.83 -2.06
C ARG A 98 -14.72 -3.34 -2.17
N ALA A 99 -15.75 -3.94 -2.79
CA ALA A 99 -15.84 -5.39 -2.91
C ALA A 99 -14.68 -5.97 -3.74
N ARG A 100 -14.30 -5.30 -4.82
CA ARG A 100 -13.11 -5.66 -5.60
C ARG A 100 -11.81 -5.46 -4.81
N ARG A 101 -11.65 -4.33 -4.10
CA ARG A 101 -10.46 -4.08 -3.25
C ARG A 101 -10.30 -5.17 -2.18
N PHE A 102 -11.36 -5.42 -1.43
CA PHE A 102 -11.32 -6.37 -0.32
C PHE A 102 -11.21 -7.81 -0.81
N GLY A 103 -11.83 -8.14 -1.94
CA GLY A 103 -11.63 -9.42 -2.62
C GLY A 103 -10.16 -9.64 -3.03
N PHE A 104 -9.48 -8.59 -3.52
CA PHE A 104 -8.05 -8.64 -3.81
C PHE A 104 -7.23 -8.92 -2.53
N PHE A 105 -7.44 -8.15 -1.45
CA PHE A 105 -6.72 -8.39 -0.19
C PHE A 105 -7.03 -9.75 0.44
N ALA A 106 -8.27 -10.23 0.35
CA ALA A 106 -8.67 -11.53 0.87
C ALA A 106 -7.98 -12.67 0.09
N ALA A 107 -7.82 -12.51 -1.22
CA ALA A 107 -7.09 -13.48 -2.05
C ALA A 107 -5.58 -13.51 -1.72
N GLU A 108 -4.99 -12.38 -1.33
CA GLU A 108 -3.58 -12.29 -0.89
C GLU A 108 -3.38 -12.81 0.55
N SER A 109 -4.40 -12.72 1.41
CA SER A 109 -4.35 -13.11 2.83
C SER A 109 -4.46 -14.63 3.05
N SER A 110 -3.87 -15.46 2.18
CA SER A 110 -4.07 -16.92 2.18
C SER A 110 -3.63 -17.64 3.45
N HIS A 111 -2.90 -16.97 4.34
CA HIS A 111 -2.43 -17.51 5.61
C HIS A 111 -3.35 -17.18 6.81
N ASN A 112 -4.40 -16.38 6.61
CA ASN A 112 -5.32 -15.98 7.67
C ASN A 112 -6.79 -16.01 7.17
N GLU A 113 -7.45 -17.15 7.36
CA GLU A 113 -8.84 -17.35 6.92
C GLU A 113 -9.82 -16.39 7.59
N GLN A 114 -9.63 -16.10 8.88
CA GLN A 114 -10.50 -15.17 9.61
C GLN A 114 -10.41 -13.76 9.01
N LEU A 115 -9.20 -13.28 8.74
CA LEU A 115 -8.99 -11.98 8.10
C LEU A 115 -9.64 -11.91 6.72
N ALA A 116 -9.53 -12.98 5.91
CA ALA A 116 -10.19 -13.05 4.62
C ALA A 116 -11.72 -13.02 4.75
N GLN A 117 -12.29 -13.72 5.74
CA GLN A 117 -13.73 -13.67 6.03
C GLN A 117 -14.18 -12.29 6.49
N ASP A 118 -13.42 -11.64 7.37
CA ASP A 118 -13.72 -10.29 7.86
C ASP A 118 -13.71 -9.27 6.70
N LEU A 119 -12.73 -9.34 5.81
CA LEU A 119 -12.69 -8.53 4.59
C LEU A 119 -13.93 -8.76 3.72
N ILE A 120 -14.32 -10.00 3.46
CA ILE A 120 -15.51 -10.30 2.65
C ILE A 120 -16.77 -9.74 3.34
N ALA A 121 -16.90 -9.92 4.65
CA ALA A 121 -18.03 -9.42 5.43
C ALA A 121 -18.11 -7.87 5.44
N TYR A 122 -16.96 -7.19 5.55
CA TYR A 122 -16.89 -5.73 5.56
C TYR A 122 -16.98 -5.12 4.16
N SER A 123 -16.81 -5.92 3.11
CA SER A 123 -16.86 -5.42 1.73
C SER A 123 -18.22 -4.84 1.30
N GLN A 124 -19.29 -5.27 1.96
CA GLN A 124 -20.68 -4.87 1.69
C GLN A 124 -21.20 -3.83 2.70
N ARG A 125 -20.37 -3.43 3.67
CA ARG A 125 -20.72 -2.45 4.70
C ARG A 125 -20.60 -1.04 4.14
N GLU A 126 -21.38 -0.11 4.66
CA GLU A 126 -21.24 1.32 4.33
C GLU A 126 -20.21 2.01 5.24
N GLU A 127 -20.03 1.46 6.44
CA GLU A 127 -19.12 1.96 7.46
C GLU A 127 -17.68 1.98 6.96
N ASP A 128 -16.89 2.91 7.50
CA ASP A 128 -15.46 3.00 7.22
C ASP A 128 -14.73 1.82 7.89
N VAL A 129 -13.66 1.35 7.25
CA VAL A 129 -12.93 0.16 7.70
C VAL A 129 -11.49 0.53 8.00
N VAL A 130 -11.07 0.35 9.24
CA VAL A 130 -9.69 0.56 9.64
C VAL A 130 -8.88 -0.69 9.35
N MET A 131 -7.77 -0.51 8.64
CA MET A 131 -6.86 -1.55 8.23
C MET A 131 -5.49 -1.33 8.86
N TYR A 132 -4.89 -2.41 9.35
CA TYR A 132 -3.50 -2.44 9.78
C TYR A 132 -2.70 -3.33 8.85
N MET A 133 -1.56 -2.84 8.39
CA MET A 133 -0.69 -3.53 7.47
C MET A 133 0.74 -3.49 7.96
N ARG A 134 1.49 -4.53 7.67
CA ARG A 134 2.94 -4.53 7.67
C ARG A 134 3.43 -4.35 6.23
N ILE A 135 4.41 -3.47 6.05
CA ILE A 135 5.08 -3.24 4.77
C ILE A 135 6.55 -3.57 4.97
N ASP A 136 7.04 -4.59 4.28
CA ASP A 136 8.46 -4.84 4.15
C ASP A 136 8.97 -4.13 2.89
N PHE A 137 9.84 -3.15 3.11
CA PHE A 137 10.36 -2.25 2.09
C PHE A 137 11.84 -2.54 1.84
N THR A 138 12.20 -2.78 0.58
CA THR A 138 13.59 -3.02 0.17
C THR A 138 14.00 -2.00 -0.87
N LEU A 139 15.04 -1.21 -0.61
CA LEU A 139 15.69 -0.35 -1.60
C LEU A 139 17.00 -0.99 -2.03
N THR A 140 17.26 -1.09 -3.33
CA THR A 140 18.57 -1.43 -3.88
C THR A 140 19.25 -0.16 -4.38
N VAL A 141 20.46 0.11 -3.89
CA VAL A 141 21.24 1.30 -4.19
C VAL A 141 22.42 0.93 -5.09
N ASP A 142 22.73 1.79 -6.05
CA ASP A 142 23.95 1.72 -6.84
C ASP A 142 25.12 2.29 -6.05
N ASP A 143 26.19 1.51 -5.88
CA ASP A 143 27.32 1.92 -5.03
C ASP A 143 28.14 3.08 -5.61
N THR A 144 28.10 3.29 -6.93
CA THR A 144 28.87 4.33 -7.60
C THR A 144 28.15 5.67 -7.57
N THR A 145 26.90 5.69 -8.03
CA THR A 145 26.07 6.88 -8.17
C THR A 145 25.29 7.22 -6.91
N ARG A 146 25.19 6.27 -5.96
CA ARG A 146 24.36 6.36 -4.74
C ARG A 146 22.88 6.60 -5.04
N LYS A 147 22.43 6.21 -6.24
CA LYS A 147 21.02 6.27 -6.67
C LYS A 147 20.31 4.96 -6.35
N ILE A 148 19.02 5.06 -6.07
CA ILE A 148 18.16 3.89 -5.89
C ILE A 148 17.82 3.36 -7.28
N LEU A 149 18.18 2.10 -7.55
CA LEU A 149 17.93 1.40 -8.81
C LEU A 149 16.58 0.70 -8.82
N HIS A 150 16.18 0.15 -7.68
CA HIS A 150 14.99 -0.67 -7.55
C HIS A 150 14.45 -0.57 -6.15
N PHE A 151 13.14 -0.59 -6.00
CA PHE A 151 12.55 -0.82 -4.69
C PHE A 151 11.35 -1.75 -4.73
N THR A 152 11.21 -2.51 -3.66
CA THR A 152 10.17 -3.51 -3.48
C THR A 152 9.33 -3.16 -2.26
N HIS A 153 8.02 -3.24 -2.41
CA HIS A 153 7.07 -3.23 -1.30
C HIS A 153 6.40 -4.60 -1.20
N ALA A 154 6.55 -5.27 -0.08
CA ALA A 154 5.71 -6.42 0.27
C ALA A 154 4.70 -5.98 1.32
N TYR A 155 3.42 -6.14 1.02
CA TYR A 155 2.33 -5.77 1.91
C TYR A 155 1.75 -7.02 2.55
N GLU A 156 1.52 -6.95 3.84
CA GLU A 156 0.82 -7.96 4.61
C GLU A 156 -0.26 -7.26 5.41
N LEU A 157 -1.53 -7.52 5.10
CA LEU A 157 -2.64 -7.06 5.92
C LEU A 157 -2.64 -7.89 7.22
N THR A 158 -2.59 -7.22 8.36
CA THR A 158 -2.48 -7.89 9.67
C THR A 158 -3.81 -7.93 10.42
N SER A 159 -4.65 -6.90 10.28
CA SER A 159 -6.00 -6.88 10.86
C SER A 159 -6.90 -5.83 10.22
N VAL A 160 -8.21 -6.03 10.37
CA VAL A 160 -9.26 -5.11 9.91
C VAL A 160 -10.39 -5.02 10.93
N HIS A 161 -11.01 -3.85 11.06
CA HIS A 161 -12.21 -3.66 11.87
C HIS A 161 -13.01 -2.46 11.39
N ILE A 162 -14.29 -2.40 11.77
CA ILE A 162 -15.14 -1.24 11.48
C ILE A 162 -14.69 -0.04 12.32
N ALA A 163 -14.61 1.13 11.70
CA ALA A 163 -14.27 2.36 12.42
C ALA A 163 -15.30 2.63 13.52
N GLY A 164 -14.82 3.01 14.72
CA GLY A 164 -15.69 3.33 15.85
C GLY A 164 -16.20 2.14 16.65
N THR A 165 -15.89 0.89 16.26
CA THR A 165 -16.01 -0.25 17.17
C THR A 165 -14.74 -0.33 18.00
N ASP A 166 -14.84 -0.13 19.32
CA ASP A 166 -13.70 -0.20 20.23
C ASP A 166 -13.01 -1.56 20.13
N VAL A 167 -11.79 -1.57 19.59
CA VAL A 167 -10.90 -2.73 19.69
C VAL A 167 -10.19 -2.62 21.02
N SER A 168 -10.61 -3.43 21.99
CA SER A 168 -9.91 -3.53 23.28
C SER A 168 -8.41 -3.77 23.04
N PRO A 169 -7.50 -2.96 23.59
CA PRO A 169 -6.06 -2.96 23.24
C PRO A 169 -5.26 -4.22 23.68
N GLY A 170 -5.90 -5.37 23.88
CA GLY A 170 -5.29 -6.59 24.44
C GLY A 170 -5.13 -7.78 23.49
N SER A 171 -5.34 -7.60 22.17
CA SER A 171 -5.47 -8.74 21.23
C SER A 171 -4.42 -8.80 20.11
N ILE A 172 -3.32 -8.03 20.20
CA ILE A 172 -2.24 -8.00 19.18
C ILE A 172 -1.00 -8.72 19.71
#